data_AF-A0A7Y5TWE4-F1
#
_entry.id   AF-A0A7Y5TWE4-F1
#
_cell.length_a   1.000
_cell.length_b   1.000
_cell.length_c   1.000
_cell.angle_alpha   90.00
_cell.angle_beta   90.00
_cell.angle_gamma   90.00
#
_symmetry.space_group_name_H-M   'P 1'
#
loop_
_entity.id
_entity.type
_entity.pdbx_description
1 polymer ?
#
loop_
_entity_poly.entity_id
_entity_poly.type
_entity_poly.pdbx_seq_one_letter_code
_entity_poly.pdbx_strand_id
1 'polypeptide(L)'
;MRRIVAASACLLAIGACSSGRSDRAADTAAVAPGISDSANASSAVTGAMASMHRDTIAPRVQAHLARLDTSDPDSLVALVATDRQVVTTLIADCERMMREMKMEPPREWRNAVQALRQDLDRMGSMSGAQLRQLVPDHRKRIEGMLTMRRDMMRM
;
A
#
# COMPACT_ATOMS: atom_id res chain seq x y z
N MET A 1 -23.74 29.48 30.90
CA MET A 1 -22.34 29.70 31.30
C MET A 1 -21.45 29.30 30.13
N ARG A 2 -20.79 30.28 29.49
CA ARG A 2 -19.98 30.10 28.28
C ARG A 2 -18.52 29.84 28.68
N ARG A 3 -17.86 28.83 28.10
CA ARG A 3 -16.41 28.62 28.23
C ARG A 3 -15.78 28.74 26.84
N ILE A 4 -14.99 29.80 26.68
CA ILE A 4 -14.10 30.10 25.55
C ILE A 4 -12.68 29.86 26.07
N VAL A 5 -11.92 28.93 25.47
CA VAL A 5 -10.44 28.80 25.56
C VAL A 5 -10.04 27.76 24.49
N ALA A 6 -8.97 27.82 23.69
CA ALA A 6 -8.12 28.84 23.10
C ALA A 6 -7.31 28.06 22.03
N ALA A 7 -7.16 28.63 20.83
CA ALA A 7 -6.32 28.05 19.78
C ALA A 7 -4.83 28.20 20.15
N SER A 8 -4.02 27.18 19.86
CA SER A 8 -2.57 27.30 19.81
C SER A 8 -2.04 26.58 18.58
N ALA A 9 -1.67 27.39 17.59
CA ALA A 9 -0.89 27.02 16.43
C ALA A 9 0.60 27.20 16.77
N CYS A 10 1.41 26.18 16.51
CA CYS A 10 2.87 26.31 16.48
C CYS A 10 3.38 25.85 15.12
N LEU A 11 3.68 26.83 14.26
CA LEU A 11 4.45 26.71 13.03
C LEU A 11 5.93 26.81 13.40
N LEU A 12 6.72 25.78 13.09
CA LEU A 12 8.18 25.84 13.06
C LEU A 12 8.66 25.27 11.73
N ALA A 13 8.91 26.17 10.78
CA ALA A 13 9.81 25.97 9.67
C ALA A 13 11.13 26.65 10.01
N ILE A 14 12.27 26.01 9.73
CA ILE A 14 13.58 26.55 9.31
C ILE A 14 14.55 25.36 9.25
N GLY A 15 15.35 25.26 8.18
CA GLY A 15 16.49 24.34 8.14
C GLY A 15 17.09 24.10 6.76
N ALA A 16 17.62 25.15 6.12
CA ALA A 16 18.44 25.06 4.92
C ALA A 16 19.89 24.61 5.27
N CYS A 17 20.49 23.75 4.44
CA CYS A 17 21.94 23.54 4.23
C CYS A 17 22.10 22.60 3.01
N SER A 18 22.45 23.09 1.83
CA SER A 18 23.82 23.33 1.32
C SER A 18 24.40 22.14 0.53
N SER A 19 24.42 22.35 -0.79
CA SER A 19 25.48 22.07 -1.76
C SER A 19 26.57 21.05 -1.42
N GLY A 20 26.59 19.95 -2.16
CA GLY A 20 27.73 19.04 -2.28
C GLY A 20 27.83 18.45 -3.69
N ARG A 21 28.20 19.29 -4.67
CA ARG A 21 28.59 18.86 -6.03
C ARG A 21 29.96 18.20 -5.92
N SER A 22 30.05 16.91 -6.25
CA SER A 22 31.31 16.22 -6.49
C SER A 22 31.39 15.88 -7.98
N ASP A 23 32.17 16.70 -8.68
CA ASP A 23 32.72 16.42 -10.00
C ASP A 23 33.53 15.11 -9.96
N ARG A 24 33.17 14.15 -10.80
CA ARG A 24 34.10 13.14 -11.32
C ARG A 24 34.12 13.26 -12.83
N ALA A 25 35.21 13.82 -13.35
CA ALA A 25 35.55 13.81 -14.75
C ALA A 25 36.07 12.41 -15.17
N ALA A 26 35.73 12.07 -16.42
CA ALA A 26 36.37 11.23 -17.45
C ALA A 26 37.49 10.25 -17.02
N ASP A 27 37.59 9.02 -17.52
CA ASP A 27 37.60 8.62 -18.94
C ASP A 27 37.63 7.09 -18.95
N THR A 28 36.81 6.39 -19.76
CA THR A 28 37.31 5.25 -20.55
C THR A 28 36.30 4.82 -21.63
N ALA A 29 36.74 4.98 -22.88
CA ALA A 29 36.59 4.09 -24.02
C ALA A 29 35.18 3.61 -24.46
N ALA A 30 34.81 4.14 -25.62
CA ALA A 30 33.94 3.58 -26.65
C ALA A 30 33.86 2.05 -26.73
N VAL A 31 32.62 1.54 -26.71
CA VAL A 31 32.17 0.44 -27.57
C VAL A 31 30.74 0.79 -28.00
N ALA A 32 30.53 1.01 -29.29
CA ALA A 32 29.21 1.11 -29.88
C ALA A 32 28.57 -0.28 -29.95
N PRO A 33 27.28 -0.42 -29.65
CA PRO A 33 26.46 -1.45 -30.26
C PRO A 33 25.30 -0.82 -31.04
N GLY A 34 25.25 -1.21 -32.31
CA GLY A 34 24.08 -1.42 -33.15
C GLY A 34 22.80 -0.67 -32.83
N ILE A 35 22.39 0.15 -33.80
CA ILE A 35 20.98 0.44 -34.06
C ILE A 35 20.29 -0.92 -34.29
N SER A 36 19.56 -1.40 -33.28
CA SER A 36 18.57 -2.47 -33.42
C SER A 36 17.24 -1.90 -32.93
N ASP A 37 16.37 -1.60 -33.89
CA ASP A 37 14.94 -1.40 -33.70
C ASP A 37 14.36 -2.53 -32.85
N SER A 38 14.17 -2.29 -31.56
CA SER A 38 13.52 -3.23 -30.63
C SER A 38 12.85 -2.49 -29.48
N ALA A 39 12.27 -1.32 -29.75
CA ALA A 39 11.58 -0.51 -28.76
C ALA A 39 10.19 -1.05 -28.35
N ASN A 40 9.63 -2.08 -29.01
CA ASN A 40 8.25 -2.49 -28.78
C ASN A 40 8.02 -3.93 -28.28
N ALA A 41 9.05 -4.78 -28.19
CA ALA A 41 8.86 -6.20 -27.83
C ALA A 41 8.91 -6.49 -26.32
N SER A 42 9.62 -5.67 -25.53
CA SER A 42 9.80 -5.87 -24.08
C SER A 42 8.68 -5.27 -23.21
N SER A 43 7.88 -4.35 -23.77
CA SER A 43 6.68 -3.82 -23.09
C SER A 43 5.51 -4.81 -23.10
N ALA A 44 5.41 -5.69 -24.11
CA ALA A 44 4.34 -6.66 -24.20
C ALA A 44 4.48 -7.82 -23.19
N VAL A 45 5.71 -8.28 -22.94
CA VAL A 45 5.98 -9.37 -21.97
C VAL A 45 5.82 -8.91 -20.53
N THR A 46 6.21 -7.68 -20.22
CA THR A 46 5.99 -7.08 -18.88
C THR A 46 4.49 -6.88 -18.61
N GLY A 47 3.72 -6.49 -19.64
CA GLY A 47 2.26 -6.35 -19.55
C GLY A 47 1.54 -7.68 -19.34
N ALA A 48 1.97 -8.75 -20.03
CA ALA A 48 1.37 -10.08 -19.93
C ALA A 48 1.61 -10.79 -18.57
N MET A 49 2.75 -10.53 -17.91
CA MET A 49 2.98 -11.02 -16.54
C MET A 49 2.27 -10.16 -15.48
N ALA A 50 2.13 -8.86 -15.72
CA ALA A 50 1.37 -7.97 -14.83
C ALA A 50 -0.14 -8.28 -14.81
N SER A 51 -0.70 -8.75 -15.93
CA SER A 51 -2.09 -9.20 -16.01
C SER A 51 -2.33 -10.53 -15.29
N MET A 52 -1.40 -11.48 -15.33
CA MET A 52 -1.49 -12.70 -14.49
C MET A 52 -1.42 -12.39 -12.98
N HIS A 53 -0.70 -11.34 -12.58
CA HIS A 53 -0.59 -10.98 -11.15
C HIS A 53 -1.91 -10.45 -10.57
N ARG A 54 -2.79 -9.86 -11.40
CA ARG A 54 -4.05 -9.25 -10.97
C ARG A 54 -5.02 -10.25 -10.35
N ASP A 55 -5.10 -11.47 -10.86
CA ASP A 55 -6.02 -12.48 -10.33
C ASP A 55 -5.50 -13.13 -9.04
N THR A 56 -4.22 -12.95 -8.72
CA THR A 56 -3.57 -13.61 -7.58
C THR A 56 -3.62 -12.81 -6.27
N ILE A 57 -3.99 -11.52 -6.32
CA ILE A 57 -4.01 -10.67 -5.11
C ILE A 57 -5.04 -11.17 -4.10
N ALA A 58 -6.28 -11.45 -4.52
CA ALA A 58 -7.32 -11.86 -3.58
C ALA A 58 -6.99 -13.19 -2.86
N PRO A 59 -6.54 -14.26 -3.54
CA PRO A 59 -6.07 -15.48 -2.88
C PRO A 59 -4.92 -15.23 -1.90
N ARG A 60 -3.95 -14.38 -2.26
CA ARG A 60 -2.82 -14.05 -1.39
C ARG A 60 -3.26 -13.33 -0.12
N VAL A 61 -4.17 -12.35 -0.24
CA VAL A 61 -4.73 -11.63 0.91
C VAL A 61 -5.51 -12.61 1.80
N GLN A 62 -6.32 -13.49 1.22
CA GLN A 62 -7.08 -14.49 1.99
C GLN A 62 -6.17 -15.45 2.77
N ALA A 63 -5.09 -15.94 2.14
CA ALA A 63 -4.12 -16.80 2.81
C ALA A 63 -3.40 -16.06 3.96
N HIS A 64 -3.11 -14.76 3.77
CA HIS A 64 -2.52 -13.92 4.82
C HIS A 64 -3.49 -13.69 5.98
N LEU A 65 -4.77 -13.41 5.70
CA LEU A 65 -5.81 -13.27 6.73
C LEU A 65 -5.97 -14.55 7.55
N ALA A 66 -6.01 -15.72 6.89
CA ALA A 66 -6.06 -17.00 7.58
C ALA A 66 -4.87 -17.20 8.52
N ARG A 67 -3.66 -16.76 8.10
CA ARG A 67 -2.46 -16.81 8.96
C ARG A 67 -2.60 -15.91 10.18
N LEU A 68 -3.15 -14.70 10.05
CA LEU A 68 -3.37 -13.81 11.20
C LEU A 68 -4.29 -14.46 12.24
N ASP A 69 -5.39 -15.10 11.82
CA ASP A 69 -6.35 -15.69 12.77
C ASP A 69 -5.75 -16.83 13.60
N THR A 70 -4.93 -17.66 12.95
CA THR A 70 -4.30 -18.83 13.58
C THR A 70 -3.03 -18.49 14.36
N SER A 71 -2.49 -17.27 14.19
CA SER A 71 -1.25 -16.88 14.84
C SER A 71 -1.45 -16.62 16.33
N ASP A 72 -0.47 -17.07 17.12
CA ASP A 72 -0.35 -16.70 18.52
C ASP A 72 0.01 -15.20 18.67
N PRO A 73 -0.14 -14.62 19.87
CA PRO A 73 0.12 -13.20 20.12
C PRO A 73 1.51 -12.71 19.70
N ASP A 74 2.57 -13.49 19.89
CA ASP A 74 3.93 -13.06 19.55
C ASP A 74 4.15 -13.09 18.04
N SER A 75 3.63 -14.14 17.38
CA SER A 75 3.59 -14.22 15.92
C SER A 75 2.81 -13.08 15.29
N LEU A 76 1.71 -12.62 15.91
CA LEU A 76 0.95 -11.47 15.42
C LEU A 76 1.78 -10.20 15.36
N VAL A 77 2.61 -9.93 16.37
CA VAL A 77 3.51 -8.76 16.39
C VAL A 77 4.51 -8.83 15.23
N ALA A 78 5.10 -10.01 15.01
CA ALA A 78 6.04 -10.23 13.90
C ALA A 78 5.37 -10.06 12.52
N LEU A 79 4.07 -10.33 12.42
CA LEU A 79 3.33 -10.23 11.16
C LEU A 79 2.87 -8.80 10.82
N VAL A 80 2.86 -7.84 11.76
CA VAL A 80 2.34 -6.47 11.51
C VAL A 80 3.00 -5.79 10.31
N ALA A 81 4.33 -5.92 10.17
CA ALA A 81 5.03 -5.32 9.03
C ALA A 81 4.61 -5.94 7.69
N THR A 82 4.43 -7.26 7.66
CA THR A 82 3.96 -7.98 6.47
C THR A 82 2.51 -7.60 6.15
N ASP A 83 1.67 -7.52 7.17
CA ASP A 83 0.27 -7.13 7.03
C ASP A 83 0.11 -5.72 6.44
N ARG A 84 0.89 -4.75 6.95
CA ARG A 84 0.95 -3.40 6.38
C ARG A 84 1.29 -3.41 4.89
N GLN A 85 2.25 -4.24 4.48
CA GLN A 85 2.62 -4.37 3.06
C GLN A 85 1.48 -4.97 2.23
N VAL A 86 0.85 -6.03 2.73
CA VAL A 86 -0.27 -6.72 2.05
C VAL A 86 -1.46 -5.76 1.86
N VAL A 87 -1.88 -5.07 2.91
CA VAL A 87 -3.01 -4.14 2.87
C VAL A 87 -2.69 -2.94 1.98
N THR A 88 -1.49 -2.38 2.05
CA THR A 88 -1.07 -1.27 1.18
C THR A 88 -1.08 -1.69 -0.29
N THR A 89 -0.62 -2.91 -0.60
CA THR A 89 -0.64 -3.48 -1.95
C THR A 89 -2.08 -3.65 -2.46
N LEU A 90 -2.99 -4.15 -1.61
CA LEU A 90 -4.40 -4.29 -1.95
C LEU A 90 -5.06 -2.93 -2.26
N ILE A 91 -4.81 -1.91 -1.43
CA ILE A 91 -5.33 -0.55 -1.65
C ILE A 91 -4.83 -0.01 -2.99
N ALA A 92 -3.52 -0.10 -3.24
CA ALA A 92 -2.91 0.39 -4.47
C ALA A 92 -3.44 -0.32 -5.73
N ASP A 93 -3.67 -1.64 -5.65
CA ASP A 93 -4.27 -2.42 -6.74
C ASP A 93 -5.67 -1.92 -7.09
N CYS A 94 -6.53 -1.75 -6.08
CA CYS A 94 -7.88 -1.23 -6.28
C CYS A 94 -7.90 0.21 -6.81
N GLU A 95 -7.06 1.08 -6.28
CA GLU A 95 -6.94 2.45 -6.79
C GLU A 95 -6.49 2.47 -8.26
N ARG A 96 -5.57 1.58 -8.64
CA ARG A 96 -5.17 1.40 -10.04
C ARG A 96 -6.33 0.92 -10.90
N MET A 97 -7.08 -0.11 -10.47
CA MET A 97 -8.24 -0.60 -11.22
C MET A 97 -9.30 0.48 -11.42
N MET A 98 -9.64 1.25 -10.37
CA MET A 98 -10.59 2.36 -10.50
C MET A 98 -10.13 3.37 -11.55
N ARG A 99 -8.84 3.76 -11.55
CA ARG A 99 -8.31 4.68 -12.56
C ARG A 99 -8.39 4.10 -13.98
N GLU A 100 -8.05 2.83 -14.15
CA GLU A 100 -8.10 2.16 -15.46
C GLU A 100 -9.53 2.05 -16.00
N MET A 101 -10.50 1.80 -15.13
CA MET A 101 -11.92 1.80 -15.48
C MET A 101 -12.55 3.20 -15.55
N LYS A 102 -11.75 4.25 -15.36
CA LYS A 102 -12.22 5.66 -15.28
C LYS A 102 -13.33 5.86 -14.25
N MET A 103 -13.28 5.09 -13.16
CA MET A 103 -14.20 5.19 -12.03
C MET A 103 -13.63 6.13 -10.97
N GLU A 104 -14.48 7.02 -10.47
CA GLU A 104 -14.17 7.82 -9.28
C GLU A 104 -14.35 6.95 -8.02
N PRO A 105 -13.43 7.00 -7.03
CA PRO A 105 -13.58 6.22 -5.81
C PRO A 105 -14.85 6.61 -5.03
N PRO A 106 -15.74 5.67 -4.70
CA PRO A 106 -16.93 5.96 -3.92
C PRO A 106 -16.57 6.39 -2.49
N ARG A 107 -17.50 7.04 -1.79
CA ARG A 107 -17.27 7.52 -0.41
C ARG A 107 -16.94 6.36 0.53
N GLU A 108 -17.62 5.23 0.34
CA GLU A 108 -17.47 3.99 1.09
C GLU A 108 -16.04 3.45 0.97
N TRP A 109 -15.47 3.47 -0.24
CA TRP A 109 -14.08 3.08 -0.48
C TRP A 109 -13.10 3.96 0.31
N ARG A 110 -13.24 5.29 0.21
CA ARG A 110 -12.35 6.24 0.91
C ARG A 110 -12.40 6.04 2.42
N ASN A 111 -13.60 5.83 2.98
CA ASN A 111 -13.79 5.56 4.40
C ASN A 111 -13.11 4.24 4.82
N ALA A 112 -13.26 3.18 4.02
CA ALA A 112 -12.62 1.89 4.29
C ALA A 112 -11.09 1.98 4.28
N VAL A 113 -10.51 2.67 3.29
CA VAL A 113 -9.06 2.93 3.20
C VAL A 113 -8.57 3.71 4.41
N GLN A 114 -9.30 4.75 4.83
CA GLN A 114 -8.93 5.53 6.01
C GLN A 114 -8.97 4.68 7.28
N ALA A 115 -10.02 3.88 7.47
CA ALA A 115 -10.13 3.00 8.64
C ALA A 115 -8.99 1.99 8.71
N LEU A 116 -8.61 1.38 7.58
CA LEU A 116 -7.50 0.43 7.54
C LEU A 116 -6.15 1.10 7.78
N ARG A 117 -5.92 2.30 7.24
CA ARG A 117 -4.70 3.07 7.56
C ARG A 117 -4.59 3.35 9.05
N GLN A 118 -5.71 3.69 9.71
CA GLN A 118 -5.74 3.90 11.16
C GLN A 118 -5.51 2.62 11.96
N ASP A 119 -6.01 1.47 11.49
CA ASP A 119 -5.74 0.18 12.13
C ASP A 119 -4.24 -0.14 12.05
N LEU A 120 -3.64 -0.04 10.87
CA LEU A 120 -2.23 -0.34 10.63
C LEU A 120 -1.30 0.55 11.46
N ASP A 121 -1.66 1.82 11.63
CA ASP A 121 -0.93 2.75 12.49
C ASP A 121 -1.00 2.32 13.96
N ARG A 122 -2.19 1.98 14.46
CA ARG A 122 -2.38 1.48 15.83
C ARG A 122 -1.64 0.17 16.08
N MET A 123 -1.75 -0.79 15.15
CA MET A 123 -1.16 -2.12 15.26
C MET A 123 0.37 -2.07 15.47
N GLY A 124 1.05 -1.10 14.87
CA GLY A 124 2.50 -0.93 15.03
C GLY A 124 2.97 -0.62 16.46
N SER A 125 2.06 -0.24 17.35
CA SER A 125 2.35 0.08 18.76
C SER A 125 1.68 -0.87 19.77
N MET A 126 0.90 -1.85 19.28
CA MET A 126 0.11 -2.75 20.12
C MET A 126 0.90 -3.98 20.56
N SER A 127 0.61 -4.47 21.77
CA SER A 127 1.06 -5.79 22.20
C SER A 127 0.33 -6.91 21.47
N GLY A 128 0.88 -8.13 21.46
CA GLY A 128 0.24 -9.29 20.85
C GLY A 128 -1.19 -9.56 21.36
N ALA A 129 -1.45 -9.33 22.65
CA ALA A 129 -2.78 -9.48 23.22
C ALA A 129 -3.78 -8.43 22.70
N GLN A 130 -3.34 -7.18 22.55
CA GLN A 130 -4.15 -6.11 21.96
C GLN A 130 -4.40 -6.37 20.47
N LEU A 131 -3.37 -6.83 19.74
CA LEU A 131 -3.50 -7.25 18.34
C LEU A 131 -4.54 -8.36 18.21
N ARG A 132 -4.51 -9.38 19.07
CA ARG A 132 -5.47 -10.49 19.01
C ARG A 132 -6.92 -10.06 19.24
N GLN A 133 -7.15 -8.96 19.96
CA GLN A 133 -8.48 -8.35 20.10
C GLN A 133 -8.88 -7.51 18.87
N LEU A 134 -7.92 -6.83 18.23
CA LEU A 134 -8.18 -5.96 17.07
C LEU A 134 -8.33 -6.73 15.75
N VAL A 135 -7.56 -7.80 15.57
CA VAL A 135 -7.46 -8.58 14.31
C VAL A 135 -8.82 -8.98 13.72
N PRO A 136 -9.82 -9.44 14.50
CA PRO A 136 -11.12 -9.81 13.94
C PRO A 136 -11.84 -8.66 13.22
N ASP A 137 -11.78 -7.45 13.78
CA ASP A 137 -12.42 -6.27 13.17
C ASP A 137 -11.60 -5.72 12.00
N HIS A 138 -10.27 -5.77 12.11
CA HIS A 138 -9.36 -5.44 11.02
C HIS A 138 -9.61 -6.36 9.80
N ARG A 139 -9.72 -7.67 10.03
CA ARG A 139 -10.03 -8.68 9.01
C ARG A 139 -11.33 -8.38 8.28
N LYS A 140 -12.42 -8.09 9.00
CA LYS A 140 -13.71 -7.72 8.38
C LYS A 140 -13.58 -6.53 7.43
N ARG A 141 -12.77 -5.53 7.78
CA ARG A 141 -12.52 -4.36 6.93
C ARG A 141 -11.76 -4.72 5.66
N ILE A 142 -10.75 -5.59 5.74
CA ILE A 142 -10.04 -6.12 4.56
C ILE A 142 -10.98 -6.94 3.67
N GLU A 143 -11.82 -7.80 4.26
CA GLU A 143 -12.81 -8.61 3.52
C GLU A 143 -13.86 -7.73 2.82
N GLY A 144 -14.28 -6.65 3.45
CA GLY A 144 -15.13 -5.62 2.83
C GLY A 144 -14.47 -5.00 1.60
N MET A 145 -13.17 -4.68 1.69
CA MET A 145 -12.39 -4.20 0.54
C MET A 145 -12.28 -5.24 -0.59
N LEU A 146 -12.05 -6.50 -0.26
CA LEU A 146 -12.02 -7.57 -1.27
C LEU A 146 -13.39 -7.76 -1.95
N THR A 147 -14.48 -7.52 -1.23
CA THR A 147 -15.83 -7.54 -1.80
C THR A 147 -16.03 -6.38 -2.77
N MET A 148 -15.70 -5.14 -2.36
CA MET A 148 -15.75 -3.98 -3.26
C MET A 148 -14.88 -4.18 -4.51
N ARG A 149 -13.69 -4.78 -4.35
CA ARG A 149 -12.82 -5.16 -5.49
C ARG A 149 -13.51 -6.12 -6.45
N ARG A 150 -14.17 -7.15 -5.92
CA ARG A 150 -14.88 -8.16 -6.72
C ARG A 150 -16.01 -7.53 -7.51
N ASP A 151 -16.76 -6.63 -6.89
CA ASP A 151 -17.88 -5.94 -7.53
C ASP A 151 -17.39 -5.03 -8.65
N MET A 152 -16.27 -4.32 -8.43
CA MET A 152 -15.60 -3.53 -9.47
C MET A 152 -15.19 -4.36 -10.70
N MET A 153 -14.68 -5.59 -10.52
CA MET A 153 -14.26 -6.46 -11.64
C MET A 153 -15.44 -7.07 -12.42
N ARG A 154 -16.68 -6.95 -11.92
CA ARG A 154 -17.89 -7.50 -12.56
C ARG A 154 -18.66 -6.45 -13.38
N MET A 155 -18.28 -5.18 -13.29
CA MET A 155 -18.84 -4.07 -14.06
C MET A 155 -18.15 -3.98 -15.42
#